data_AF-A0AAW3X4M8-F1
#
_entry.id   AF-A0AAW3X4M8-F1
#
_cell.length_a   1.000
_cell.length_b   1.000
_cell.length_c   1.000
_cell.angle_alpha   90.00
_cell.angle_beta   90.00
_cell.angle_gamma   90.00
#
_symmetry.space_group_name_H-M   'P 1'
#
loop_
_entity.id
_entity.type
_entity.pdbx_description
1 polymer ?
#
loop_
_entity_poly.entity_id
_entity_poly.type
_entity_poly.pdbx_seq_one_letter_code
_entity_poly.pdbx_strand_id
1 'polypeptide(L)'
;MKSLIKKVRENKKGFTLAELLVVVAIVGILVAISIPVFTAQLSKARKATNQANMRAAKAAAVAQYLTDSADSASQIDYDYDISTGEASVVTTRKATTETTIEDVDGKEKYNLFSVSIEPSKDGTASTDKDEINGAIIKLYVGKKSN
;
A
#
# COMPACT_ATOMS: atom_id res chain seq x y z
N MET A 1 13.25 57.57 -28.85
CA MET A 1 13.14 56.18 -28.31
C MET A 1 14.23 55.79 -27.30
N LYS A 2 15.48 56.27 -27.41
CA LYS A 2 16.59 55.90 -26.49
C LYS A 2 16.39 56.31 -25.00
N SER A 3 15.57 57.33 -24.73
CA SER A 3 15.28 57.81 -23.36
C SER A 3 14.41 56.84 -22.54
N LEU A 4 13.53 56.08 -23.18
CA LEU A 4 12.60 55.17 -22.50
C LEU A 4 13.29 53.89 -22.00
N ILE A 5 14.32 53.41 -22.72
CA ILE A 5 15.06 52.19 -22.35
C ILE A 5 15.99 52.43 -21.14
N LYS A 6 16.51 53.66 -20.97
CA LYS A 6 17.38 54.02 -19.84
C LYS A 6 16.65 53.98 -18.49
N LYS A 7 15.41 54.50 -18.46
CA LYS A 7 14.58 54.59 -17.25
C LYS A 7 14.09 53.22 -16.72
N VAL A 8 13.98 52.24 -17.62
CA VAL A 8 13.61 50.85 -17.27
C VAL A 8 14.79 50.08 -16.65
N ARG A 9 16.03 50.43 -17.01
CA ARG A 9 17.24 49.75 -16.52
C ARG A 9 17.68 50.24 -15.13
N GLU A 10 17.39 51.50 -14.80
CA GLU A 10 17.71 52.14 -13.51
C GLU A 10 16.72 51.79 -12.38
N ASN A 11 15.55 51.22 -12.71
CA ASN A 11 14.53 50.79 -11.73
C ASN A 11 14.54 49.28 -11.42
N LYS A 12 15.55 48.53 -11.87
CA LYS A 12 15.67 47.11 -11.51
C LYS A 12 16.36 46.98 -10.15
N LYS A 13 15.59 47.12 -9.07
CA LYS A 13 16.02 46.66 -7.74
C LYS A 13 16.14 45.13 -7.81
N GLY A 14 17.37 44.63 -7.84
CA GLY A 14 17.66 43.20 -7.75
C GLY A 14 17.47 42.68 -6.33
N PHE A 15 17.27 41.37 -6.20
CA PHE A 15 17.19 40.69 -4.92
C PHE A 15 18.55 40.77 -4.21
N THR A 16 18.59 41.18 -2.95
CA THR A 16 19.83 41.22 -2.17
C THR A 16 20.19 39.82 -1.68
N LEU A 17 21.49 39.55 -1.51
CA LEU A 17 21.96 38.29 -0.94
C LEU A 17 21.44 38.08 0.49
N ALA A 18 21.29 39.16 1.26
CA ALA A 18 20.75 39.11 2.61
C ALA A 18 19.27 38.68 2.64
N GLU A 19 18.45 39.19 1.71
CA GLU A 19 17.05 38.77 1.57
C GLU A 19 16.95 37.27 1.23
N LEU A 20 17.83 36.76 0.36
CA LEU A 20 17.85 35.33 0.04
C LEU A 20 18.28 34.45 1.21
N LEU A 21 19.28 34.89 1.97
CA LEU A 21 19.79 34.13 3.11
C LEU A 21 18.73 33.94 4.19
N VAL A 22 17.96 34.99 4.52
CA VAL A 22 16.89 34.88 5.52
C VAL A 22 15.79 33.93 5.04
N VAL A 23 15.42 33.97 3.76
CA VAL A 23 14.40 33.08 3.20
C VAL A 23 14.83 31.61 3.28
N VAL A 24 16.06 31.30 2.86
CA VAL A 24 16.57 29.92 2.91
C VAL A 24 16.71 29.43 4.35
N ALA A 25 17.09 30.31 5.29
CA ALA A 25 17.15 29.97 6.71
C ALA A 25 15.77 29.56 7.25
N ILE A 26 14.71 30.33 6.95
CA ILE A 26 13.34 30.01 7.38
C ILE A 26 12.85 28.70 6.73
N VAL A 27 13.05 28.54 5.42
CA VAL A 27 12.68 27.31 4.70
C VAL A 27 13.43 26.10 5.27
N GLY A 28 14.71 26.24 5.62
CA GLY A 28 15.51 25.20 6.25
C GLY A 28 14.89 24.70 7.56
N ILE A 29 14.44 25.61 8.43
CA ILE A 29 13.78 25.26 9.71
C ILE A 29 12.47 24.51 9.44
N LEU A 30 11.65 25.00 8.50
CA LEU A 30 10.38 24.37 8.15
C LEU A 30 10.59 22.94 7.60
N VAL A 31 11.56 22.76 6.70
CA VAL A 31 11.88 21.46 6.11
C VAL A 31 12.40 20.48 7.16
N ALA A 32 13.24 20.94 8.08
CA ALA A 32 13.80 20.09 9.15
C ALA A 32 12.71 19.43 10.01
N ILE A 33 11.64 20.15 10.33
CA ILE A 33 10.50 19.61 11.08
C ILE A 33 9.56 18.80 10.16
N SER A 34 9.37 19.26 8.92
CA SER A 34 8.37 18.68 8.01
C SER A 34 8.72 17.29 7.51
N ILE A 35 10.00 17.01 7.20
CA ILE A 35 10.44 15.71 6.65
C ILE A 35 10.09 14.52 7.57
N PRO A 36 10.46 14.51 8.87
CA PRO A 36 10.16 13.37 9.74
C PRO A 36 8.65 13.19 9.96
N VAL A 37 7.92 14.29 10.13
CA VAL A 37 6.45 14.26 10.29
C VAL A 37 5.79 13.67 9.05
N PHE A 38 6.14 14.17 7.87
CA PHE A 38 5.57 13.68 6.62
C PHE A 38 5.89 12.20 6.37
N THR A 39 7.12 11.78 6.68
CA THR A 39 7.55 10.38 6.55
C THR A 39 6.76 9.45 7.47
N ALA A 40 6.53 9.85 8.73
CA ALA A 40 5.72 9.08 9.67
C ALA A 40 4.26 8.98 9.20
N GLN A 41 3.67 10.08 8.71
CA GLN A 41 2.31 10.08 8.18
C GLN A 41 2.17 9.22 6.92
N LEU A 42 3.16 9.26 6.02
CA LEU A 42 3.18 8.42 4.84
C LEU A 42 3.26 6.93 5.20
N SER A 43 4.08 6.57 6.19
CA SER A 43 4.13 5.19 6.71
C SER A 43 2.79 4.75 7.30
N LYS A 44 2.14 5.60 8.11
CA LYS A 44 0.82 5.33 8.66
C LYS A 44 -0.24 5.15 7.57
N ALA A 45 -0.23 6.00 6.55
CA ALA A 45 -1.14 5.90 5.41
C ALA A 45 -0.93 4.58 4.64
N ARG A 46 0.34 4.21 4.37
CA ARG A 46 0.67 2.93 3.72
C ARG A 46 0.19 1.73 4.52
N LYS A 47 0.44 1.71 5.84
CA LYS A 47 -0.07 0.65 6.71
C LYS A 47 -1.58 0.52 6.59
N ALA A 48 -2.32 1.64 6.69
CA ALA A 48 -3.78 1.62 6.57
C ALA A 48 -4.26 1.11 5.20
N THR A 49 -3.62 1.53 4.10
CA THR A 49 -3.93 1.07 2.75
C THR A 49 -3.64 -0.42 2.57
N ASN A 50 -2.48 -0.89 3.04
CA ASN A 50 -2.13 -2.31 2.99
C ASN A 50 -3.18 -3.13 3.74
N GLN A 51 -3.56 -2.74 4.97
CA GLN A 51 -4.60 -3.42 5.73
C GLN A 51 -5.96 -3.45 5.03
N ALA A 52 -6.35 -2.35 4.37
CA ALA A 52 -7.60 -2.30 3.61
C ALA A 52 -7.59 -3.26 2.42
N ASN A 53 -6.51 -3.25 1.63
CA ASN A 53 -6.34 -4.13 0.48
C ASN A 53 -6.29 -5.60 0.90
N MET A 54 -5.62 -5.91 2.00
CA MET A 54 -5.56 -7.26 2.59
C MET A 54 -6.94 -7.78 2.99
N ARG A 55 -7.76 -6.95 3.65
CA ARG A 55 -9.15 -7.30 3.97
C ARG A 55 -9.99 -7.53 2.72
N ALA A 56 -9.84 -6.68 1.71
CA ALA A 56 -10.54 -6.82 0.44
C ALA A 56 -10.14 -8.10 -0.29
N ALA A 57 -8.84 -8.40 -0.38
CA ALA A 57 -8.32 -9.63 -0.95
C ALA A 57 -8.88 -10.87 -0.26
N LYS A 58 -8.84 -10.90 1.08
CA LYS A 58 -9.41 -12.00 1.87
C LYS A 58 -10.90 -12.17 1.58
N ALA A 59 -11.68 -11.09 1.61
CA ALA A 59 -13.12 -11.14 1.36
C ALA A 59 -13.45 -11.62 -0.06
N ALA A 60 -12.75 -11.12 -1.07
CA ALA A 60 -12.96 -11.51 -2.46
C ALA A 60 -12.62 -12.99 -2.71
N ALA A 61 -11.48 -13.47 -2.22
CA ALA A 61 -11.07 -14.85 -2.36
C ALA A 61 -12.05 -15.82 -1.65
N VAL A 62 -12.49 -15.44 -0.45
CA VAL A 62 -13.52 -16.19 0.29
C VAL A 62 -14.84 -16.26 -0.48
N ALA A 63 -15.30 -15.12 -1.01
CA ALA A 63 -16.55 -15.09 -1.75
C ALA A 63 -16.49 -15.99 -2.99
N GLN A 64 -15.36 -15.97 -3.70
CA GLN A 64 -15.14 -16.83 -4.85
C GLN A 64 -15.06 -18.31 -4.46
N TYR A 65 -14.35 -18.62 -3.37
CA TYR A 65 -14.27 -19.99 -2.85
C TYR A 65 -15.64 -20.56 -2.51
N LEU A 66 -16.49 -19.80 -1.80
CA LEU A 66 -17.83 -20.23 -1.42
C LEU A 66 -18.78 -20.39 -2.62
N THR A 67 -18.52 -19.71 -3.73
CA THR A 67 -19.37 -19.76 -4.93
C THR A 67 -18.97 -20.91 -5.85
N ASP A 68 -17.68 -21.04 -6.14
CA ASP A 68 -17.20 -21.90 -7.22
C ASP A 68 -16.46 -23.16 -6.74
N SER A 69 -16.06 -23.23 -5.46
CA SER A 69 -15.02 -24.18 -5.05
C SER A 69 -15.11 -24.67 -3.60
N ALA A 70 -16.24 -24.45 -2.93
CA ALA A 70 -16.42 -24.71 -1.49
C ALA A 70 -16.13 -26.15 -1.06
N ASP A 71 -16.24 -27.11 -1.99
CA ASP A 71 -16.04 -28.54 -1.77
C ASP A 71 -14.72 -29.09 -2.35
N SER A 72 -13.78 -28.20 -2.70
CA SER A 72 -12.52 -28.63 -3.28
C SER A 72 -11.66 -29.38 -2.27
N ALA A 73 -11.19 -30.58 -2.63
CA ALA A 73 -10.34 -31.42 -1.78
C ALA A 73 -8.86 -30.98 -1.73
N SER A 74 -8.52 -29.85 -2.34
CA SER A 74 -7.15 -29.35 -2.48
C SER A 74 -7.09 -27.87 -2.17
N GLN A 75 -5.91 -27.41 -1.76
CA GLN A 75 -5.63 -25.98 -1.56
C GLN A 75 -5.88 -25.21 -2.86
N ILE A 76 -6.53 -24.05 -2.73
CA ILE A 76 -6.76 -23.12 -3.84
C ILE A 76 -6.08 -21.80 -3.51
N ASP A 77 -5.35 -21.29 -4.49
CA ASP A 77 -4.69 -20.01 -4.41
C ASP A 77 -5.44 -18.98 -5.28
N TYR A 78 -5.58 -17.78 -4.74
CA TYR A 78 -6.23 -16.64 -5.37
C TYR A 78 -5.27 -15.46 -5.43
N ASP A 79 -5.16 -14.83 -6.58
CA ASP A 79 -4.57 -13.50 -6.69
C ASP A 79 -5.66 -12.44 -6.64
N TYR A 80 -5.40 -11.33 -5.94
CA TYR A 80 -6.31 -10.18 -5.87
C TYR A 80 -5.80 -9.03 -6.75
N ASP A 81 -6.65 -8.53 -7.64
CA ASP A 81 -6.40 -7.31 -8.41
C ASP A 81 -7.05 -6.11 -7.72
N ILE A 82 -6.22 -5.19 -7.22
CA ILE A 82 -6.65 -3.99 -6.51
C ILE A 82 -7.46 -3.04 -7.41
N SER A 83 -7.21 -3.09 -8.73
CA SER A 83 -7.81 -2.19 -9.71
C SER A 83 -9.24 -2.59 -10.03
N THR A 84 -9.50 -3.90 -10.14
CA THR A 84 -10.84 -4.43 -10.42
C THR A 84 -11.59 -4.82 -9.15
N GLY A 85 -10.88 -5.09 -8.05
CA GLY A 85 -11.46 -5.60 -6.82
C GLY A 85 -11.80 -7.09 -6.87
N GLU A 86 -11.25 -7.81 -7.85
CA GLU A 86 -11.57 -9.21 -8.11
C GLU A 86 -10.48 -10.14 -7.58
N ALA A 87 -10.90 -11.31 -7.11
CA ALA A 87 -10.03 -12.45 -6.89
C ALA A 87 -10.08 -13.38 -8.11
N SER A 88 -8.98 -14.05 -8.40
CA SER A 88 -8.90 -15.03 -9.49
C SER A 88 -8.10 -16.24 -9.05
N VAL A 89 -8.62 -17.43 -9.32
CA VAL A 89 -7.91 -18.69 -9.05
C VAL A 89 -6.63 -18.75 -9.88
N VAL A 90 -5.53 -19.11 -9.23
CA VAL A 90 -4.20 -19.24 -9.84
C VAL A 90 -3.53 -20.54 -9.42
N THR A 91 -2.67 -21.07 -10.28
CA THR A 91 -1.80 -22.21 -9.94
C THR A 91 -0.55 -21.76 -9.17
N THR A 92 -0.13 -20.51 -9.38
CA THR A 92 1.04 -19.91 -8.73
C THR A 92 0.69 -18.51 -8.25
N ARG A 93 0.84 -18.27 -6.94
CA ARG A 93 0.60 -16.97 -6.31
C ARG A 93 1.64 -15.94 -6.75
N LYS A 94 1.18 -14.70 -6.96
CA LYS A 94 2.08 -13.55 -7.16
C LYS A 94 2.77 -13.12 -5.86
N ALA A 95 2.09 -13.23 -4.72
CA ALA A 95 2.61 -12.87 -3.41
C ALA A 95 3.07 -14.12 -2.63
N THR A 96 4.24 -14.03 -1.99
CA THR A 96 4.88 -15.17 -1.32
C THR A 96 5.14 -14.96 0.16
N THR A 97 5.11 -13.71 0.66
CA THR A 97 5.33 -13.42 2.08
C THR A 97 4.04 -13.57 2.86
N GLU A 98 3.93 -14.61 3.68
CA GLU A 98 2.77 -14.83 4.56
C GLU A 98 2.72 -13.77 5.67
N THR A 99 1.52 -13.27 5.96
CA THR A 99 1.32 -12.27 7.01
C THR A 99 -0.14 -12.18 7.45
N THR A 100 -0.39 -11.55 8.60
CA THR A 100 -1.73 -11.22 9.08
C THR A 100 -2.07 -9.76 8.78
N ILE A 101 -3.36 -9.41 8.78
CA ILE A 101 -3.81 -8.02 8.60
C ILE A 101 -3.25 -7.10 9.70
N GLU A 102 -3.00 -7.63 10.89
CA GLU A 102 -2.57 -6.86 12.07
C GLU A 102 -1.07 -6.56 12.04
N ASP A 103 -0.28 -7.50 11.52
CA ASP A 103 1.19 -7.44 11.49
C ASP A 103 1.77 -6.62 10.33
N VAL A 104 0.93 -6.13 9.43
CA VAL A 104 1.43 -5.37 8.27
C VAL A 104 2.10 -4.06 8.68
N ASP A 105 3.28 -3.80 8.11
CA ASP A 105 4.03 -2.57 8.34
C ASP A 105 3.67 -1.46 7.34
N GLY A 106 4.10 -0.23 7.66
CA GLY A 106 3.98 0.94 6.78
C GLY A 106 5.29 1.31 6.05
N LYS A 107 6.36 0.55 6.29
CA LYS A 107 7.67 0.78 5.67
C LYS A 107 7.63 0.35 4.21
N GLU A 108 6.95 -0.75 3.94
CA GLU A 108 6.86 -1.35 2.63
C GLU A 108 5.57 -0.99 1.89
N LYS A 109 5.70 -0.88 0.57
CA LYS A 109 4.55 -0.74 -0.33
C LYS A 109 4.24 -2.11 -0.94
N TYR A 110 3.13 -2.71 -0.52
CA TYR A 110 2.65 -3.95 -1.11
C TYR A 110 1.67 -3.65 -2.25
N ASN A 111 1.89 -4.28 -3.40
CA ASN A 111 1.06 -4.13 -4.60
C ASN A 111 0.53 -5.48 -5.09
N LEU A 112 0.99 -6.58 -4.52
CA LEU A 112 0.55 -7.93 -4.82
C LEU A 112 -0.04 -8.51 -3.55
N PHE A 113 -1.25 -9.02 -3.67
CA PHE A 113 -1.98 -9.68 -2.60
C PHE A 113 -2.48 -11.01 -3.14
N SER A 114 -2.18 -12.09 -2.43
CA SER A 114 -2.67 -13.42 -2.77
C SER A 114 -3.24 -14.06 -1.51
N VAL A 115 -4.29 -14.87 -1.66
CA VAL A 115 -4.93 -15.60 -0.57
C VAL A 115 -4.88 -17.07 -0.91
N SER A 116 -4.49 -17.89 0.06
CA SER A 116 -4.57 -19.34 -0.06
C SER A 116 -5.65 -19.84 0.87
N ILE A 117 -6.50 -20.73 0.36
CA ILE A 117 -7.54 -21.40 1.14
C ILE A 117 -7.25 -22.90 1.09
N GLU A 118 -6.86 -23.46 2.22
CA GLU A 118 -6.60 -24.89 2.39
C GLU A 118 -7.80 -25.54 3.08
N PRO A 119 -8.53 -26.47 2.43
CA PRO A 119 -9.69 -27.11 3.02
C PRO A 119 -9.31 -27.94 4.25
N SER A 120 -10.18 -27.98 5.27
CA SER A 120 -9.98 -28.83 6.46
C SER A 120 -9.92 -30.29 6.04
N LYS A 121 -8.87 -31.02 6.45
CA LYS A 121 -8.76 -32.46 6.19
C LYS A 121 -9.64 -33.30 7.13
N ASP A 122 -10.07 -32.74 8.26
CA ASP A 122 -10.68 -33.51 9.36
C ASP A 122 -12.07 -33.03 9.80
N GLY A 123 -12.67 -32.06 9.10
CA GLY A 123 -14.05 -31.58 9.37
C GLY A 123 -14.24 -30.94 10.75
N THR A 124 -13.16 -30.73 11.51
CA THR A 124 -13.16 -29.97 12.75
C THR A 124 -13.08 -28.49 12.41
N ALA A 125 -14.13 -27.74 12.78
CA ALA A 125 -14.05 -26.29 12.79
C ALA A 125 -12.93 -25.91 13.77
N SER A 126 -11.83 -25.33 13.28
CA SER A 126 -10.83 -24.81 14.18
C SER A 126 -11.30 -23.46 14.72
N THR A 127 -10.69 -23.09 15.84
CA THR A 127 -11.08 -21.94 16.66
C THR A 127 -10.35 -20.67 16.23
N ASP A 128 -9.57 -20.75 15.14
CA ASP A 128 -8.82 -19.63 14.60
C ASP A 128 -9.73 -18.66 13.86
N LYS A 129 -9.46 -17.36 14.04
CA LYS A 129 -10.23 -16.26 13.44
C LYS A 129 -10.10 -16.19 11.90
N ASP A 130 -9.24 -17.03 11.33
CA ASP A 130 -8.89 -17.08 9.92
C ASP A 130 -9.41 -18.36 9.22
N GLU A 131 -10.59 -18.83 9.62
CA GLU A 131 -11.23 -20.00 9.02
C GLU A 131 -12.65 -19.76 8.54
N ILE A 132 -13.04 -20.49 7.49
CA ILE A 132 -14.41 -20.55 6.98
C ILE A 132 -14.74 -22.00 6.66
N ASN A 133 -15.81 -22.52 7.25
CA ASN A 133 -16.21 -23.93 7.11
C ASN A 133 -15.07 -24.93 7.42
N GLY A 134 -14.15 -24.57 8.33
CA GLY A 134 -12.95 -25.34 8.68
C GLY A 134 -11.77 -25.18 7.71
N ALA A 135 -11.92 -24.49 6.58
CA ALA A 135 -10.82 -24.20 5.68
C ALA A 135 -9.94 -23.07 6.27
N ILE A 136 -8.62 -23.29 6.26
CA ILE A 136 -7.61 -22.34 6.73
C ILE A 136 -7.35 -21.30 5.66
N ILE A 137 -7.41 -20.02 6.02
CA ILE A 137 -7.16 -18.91 5.11
C ILE A 137 -5.82 -18.27 5.44
N LYS A 138 -4.87 -18.36 4.50
CA LYS A 138 -3.54 -17.72 4.61
C LYS A 138 -3.44 -16.55 3.65
N LEU A 139 -2.94 -15.43 4.14
CA LEU A 139 -2.79 -14.21 3.35
C LEU A 139 -1.32 -13.96 3.04
N TYR A 140 -1.06 -13.58 1.79
CA TYR A 140 0.27 -13.33 1.29
C TYR A 140 0.35 -11.93 0.68
N VAL A 141 1.45 -11.23 0.97
CA VAL A 141 1.76 -9.92 0.43
C VAL A 141 3.06 -9.96 -0.38
N GLY A 142 3.17 -9.07 -1.36
CA GLY A 142 4.33 -9.00 -2.23
C GLY A 142 4.53 -7.62 -2.83
N LYS A 143 5.75 -7.39 -3.30
CA LYS A 143 6.12 -6.22 -4.10
C LYS A 143 6.17 -6.64 -5.57
N LYS A 144 5.63 -5.81 -6.46
CA LYS A 144 5.86 -6.00 -7.89
C LYS A 144 7.34 -5.69 -8.16
N SER A 145 8.09 -6.65 -8.70
CA SER A 145 9.44 -6.38 -9.19
C SER A 145 9.29 -5.43 -10.39
N ASN A 146 9.95 -4.28 -10.33
CA ASN A 146 10.09 -3.40 -11.49
C ASN A 146 11.11 -3.98 -12.47
#